data_AF-A0A967JQF3-F1
#
_entry.id   AF-A0A967JQF3-F1
#
_cell.length_a   1.000
_cell.length_b   1.000
_cell.length_c   1.000
_cell.angle_alpha   90.00
_cell.angle_beta   90.00
_cell.angle_gamma   90.00
#
_symmetry.space_group_name_H-M   'P 1'
#
loop_
_entity.id
_entity.type
_entity.pdbx_description
1 polymer ?
#
loop_
_entity_poly.entity_id
_entity_poly.type
_entity_poly.pdbx_seq_one_letter_code
_entity_poly.pdbx_strand_id
1 'polypeptide(L)' 'MLGEGLSLLMFAVTCGVLILGYPVAFSLAGSALAFALLGYALDVFNLNLLGGLPSRYFGVMVNEVLVAVPLFVF' A
#
# COMPACT_ATOMS: atom_id res chain seq x y z
N MET A 1 -18.45 -5.15 -10.29
CA MET A 1 -17.92 -4.70 -11.60
C MET A 1 -17.09 -3.43 -11.50
N LEU A 2 -17.60 -2.31 -10.94
CA LEU A 2 -16.81 -1.07 -10.85
C LEU A 2 -15.53 -1.24 -10.01
N GLY A 3 -15.61 -2.03 -8.92
CA GLY A 3 -14.47 -2.30 -8.05
C GLY A 3 -13.38 -3.16 -8.67
N GLU A 4 -13.74 -4.19 -9.44
CA GLU A 4 -12.76 -4.99 -10.18
C GLU A 4 -12.05 -4.18 -11.28
N GLY A 5 -12.78 -3.26 -11.93
CA GLY A 5 -12.17 -2.33 -12.89
C GLY A 5 -11.16 -1.41 -12.21
N LEU A 6 -11.52 -0.85 -11.05
CA LEU A 6 -10.65 0.04 -10.28
C LEU A 6 -9.38 -0.67 -9.78
N SER A 7 -9.49 -1.94 -9.34
CA SER A 7 -8.32 -2.70 -8.86
C SER A 7 -7.35 -3.05 -9.99
N LEU A 8 -7.86 -3.41 -11.17
CA LEU A 8 -7.02 -3.65 -12.36
C LEU A 8 -6.29 -2.36 -12.79
N LEU A 9 -6.99 -1.22 -12.73
CA LEU A 9 -6.43 0.09 -13.06
C LEU A 9 -5.35 0.50 -12.04
N MET A 10 -5.56 0.26 -10.75
CA MET A 10 -4.56 0.50 -9.71
C MET A 10 -3.29 -0.31 -9.94
N PHE A 11 -3.42 -1.57 -10.35
CA PHE A 11 -2.27 -2.42 -10.68
C PHE A 11 -1.48 -1.86 -11.86
N ALA A 12 -2.15 -1.54 -12.96
CA ALA A 12 -1.51 -0.99 -14.15
C ALA A 12 -0.79 0.35 -13.85
N VAL A 13 -1.43 1.24 -13.09
CA VAL A 13 -0.82 2.53 -12.69
C VAL A 13 0.40 2.30 -11.81
N THR A 14 0.31 1.40 -10.84
CA THR A 14 1.44 1.09 -9.95
C THR A 14 2.62 0.53 -10.74
N CYS A 15 2.39 -0.41 -11.66
CA CYS A 15 3.43 -0.91 -12.56
C CYS A 15 4.06 0.23 -13.39
N GLY A 16 3.25 1.13 -13.95
CA GLY A 16 3.75 2.30 -14.67
C GLY A 16 4.63 3.22 -13.81
N VAL A 17 4.21 3.50 -12.57
CA VAL A 17 4.97 4.35 -11.65
C VAL A 17 6.29 3.69 -11.23
N LEU A 18 6.34 2.37 -11.08
CA LEU A 18 7.57 1.65 -10.74
C LEU A 18 8.60 1.74 -11.87
N ILE A 19 8.17 1.73 -13.14
CA ILE A 19 9.06 1.86 -14.29
C ILE A 19 9.72 3.25 -14.35
N LEU A 20 9.10 4.28 -13.75
CA LEU A 20 9.68 5.63 -13.65
C LEU A 20 10.88 5.72 -12.69
N GLY A 21 11.21 4.66 -11.95
CA GLY A 21 12.41 4.58 -11.13
C GLY A 21 12.36 5.33 -9.79
N TYR A 22 11.17 5.78 -9.36
CA TYR A 22 10.98 6.37 -8.03
C TYR A 22 11.10 5.32 -6.91
N PRO A 23 11.52 5.71 -5.69
CA PRO A 23 11.66 4.79 -4.57
C PRO A 23 10.37 3.98 -4.33
N VAL A 24 10.50 2.65 -4.39
CA VAL A 24 9.39 1.68 -4.46
C VAL A 24 8.37 1.87 -3.33
N ALA A 25 8.84 2.17 -2.11
CA ALA A 25 7.97 2.36 -0.94
C ALA A 25 6.99 3.52 -1.13
N PHE A 26 7.45 4.66 -1.64
CA PHE A 26 6.60 5.83 -1.89
C PHE A 26 5.67 5.60 -3.07
N SER A 27 6.15 4.92 -4.11
CA SER A 27 5.34 4.57 -5.29
C SER A 27 4.14 3.68 -4.91
N LEU A 28 4.37 2.64 -4.10
CA LEU A 28 3.32 1.73 -3.63
C LEU A 28 2.36 2.40 -2.65
N ALA A 29 2.88 3.13 -1.66
CA ALA A 29 2.04 3.80 -0.67
C ALA A 29 1.20 4.91 -1.31
N GLY A 30 1.80 5.69 -2.21
CA GLY A 30 1.15 6.80 -2.92
C GLY A 30 0.08 6.32 -3.88
N SER A 31 0.35 5.31 -4.72
CA SER A 31 -0.67 4.76 -5.63
C SER A 31 -1.83 4.12 -4.85
N ALA A 32 -1.55 3.38 -3.78
CA ALA A 32 -2.58 2.79 -2.94
C ALA A 32 -3.46 3.85 -2.25
N LEU A 33 -2.86 4.93 -1.70
CA LEU A 33 -3.61 6.02 -1.08
C LEU A 33 -4.45 6.81 -2.09
N ALA A 34 -3.90 7.11 -3.27
CA ALA A 34 -4.63 7.81 -4.32
C ALA A 34 -5.86 7.00 -4.78
N PHE A 35 -5.71 5.70 -4.99
CA PHE A 35 -6.81 4.82 -5.37
C PHE A 35 -7.79 4.55 -4.22
N ALA A 36 -7.36 4.56 -2.97
CA ALA A 36 -8.26 4.50 -1.81
C ALA A 36 -9.18 5.72 -1.73
N LEU A 37 -8.65 6.92 -1.99
CA LEU A 37 -9.44 8.16 -2.06
C LEU A 37 -10.40 8.15 -3.26
N LEU A 38 -9.93 7.72 -4.44
CA LEU A 38 -10.79 7.57 -5.62
C LEU A 38 -11.89 6.52 -5.41
N GLY A 39 -11.56 5.39 -4.80
CA GLY A 39 -12.51 4.34 -4.47
C GLY A 39 -13.56 4.81 -3.45
N TYR A 40 -13.18 5.67 -2.51
CA TYR A 40 -14.13 6.27 -1.57
C TYR A 40 -15.08 7.24 -2.28
N ALA A 41 -14.56 8.09 -3.19
CA ALA A 41 -15.39 9.00 -3.98
C ALA A 41 -16.39 8.27 -4.89
N LEU A 42 -16.05 7.06 -5.33
CA LEU A 42 -16.91 6.19 -6.15
C LEU A 42 -17.80 5.25 -5.31
N ASP A 43 -17.82 5.39 -3.98
CA ASP A 43 -18.55 4.54 -3.03
C ASP A 43 -18.19 3.03 -3.09
N VAL A 44 -17.00 2.71 -3.62
CA VAL A 44 -16.48 1.34 -3.77
C VAL A 44 -15.56 0.95 -2.61
N PHE A 45 -14.91 1.93 -1.97
CA PHE A 45 -13.91 1.71 -0.92
C PHE A 45 -14.30 2.37 0.39
N ASN A 46 -14.15 1.64 1.50
CA ASN A 46 -14.45 2.14 2.84
C ASN A 46 -13.19 2.68 3.53
N LEU A 47 -13.16 3.99 3.81
CA LEU A 47 -12.02 4.65 4.46
C LEU A 47 -11.72 4.15 5.88
N ASN A 48 -12.67 3.51 6.57
CA ASN A 48 -12.44 2.97 7.91
C ASN A 48 -11.34 1.88 7.91
N LEU A 49 -11.12 1.23 6.75
CA LEU A 49 -10.03 0.27 6.57
C LEU A 49 -8.63 0.90 6.75
N LEU A 50 -8.49 2.21 6.48
CA LEU A 50 -7.25 2.95 6.69
C LEU A 50 -6.96 3.16 8.18
N GLY A 51 -8.00 3.24 9.02
CA GLY A 51 -7.85 3.37 10.48
C GLY A 51 -7.17 2.17 11.14
N GLY A 52 -7.23 0.99 10.50
CA GLY A 52 -6.54 -0.23 10.95
C GLY A 52 -5.06 -0.31 10.58
N LEU A 53 -4.52 0.65 9.81
CA LEU A 53 -3.13 0.62 9.35
C LEU A 53 -2.11 0.63 10.49
N PRO A 54 -2.23 1.47 11.55
CA PRO A 54 -1.25 1.48 12.64
C PRO A 54 -1.09 0.11 13.30
N SER A 55 -2.21 -0.55 13.62
CA SER A 55 -2.20 -1.91 14.19
C SER A 55 -1.44 -2.91 13.32
N ARG A 56 -1.58 -2.81 11.98
CA ARG A 56 -0.87 -3.68 11.03
C ARG A 56 0.63 -3.37 10.97
N TYR A 57 1.01 -2.10 11.00
CA TYR A 57 2.42 -1.69 11.04
C TYR A 57 3.09 -2.12 12.35
N PHE A 58 2.46 -1.90 13.49
CA PHE A 58 3.00 -2.32 14.80
C PHE A 58 3.16 -3.84 14.89
N GLY A 59 2.22 -4.61 14.35
CA GLY A 59 2.36 -6.08 14.31
C GLY A 59 3.59 -6.56 13.55
N VAL A 60 4.02 -5.84 12.51
CA VAL A 60 5.23 -6.16 11.73
C VAL A 60 6.49 -5.67 12.44
N MET A 61 6.47 -4.47 13.03
CA MET A 61 7.63 -3.90 13.74
C MET A 61 8.02 -4.67 15.00
N VAL A 62 7.06 -5.31 15.68
CA VAL A 62 7.30 -6.12 16.89
C VAL A 62 7.79 -7.54 16.53
N ASN A 63 7.83 -7.91 15.24
CA ASN A 63 8.28 -9.23 14.83
C ASN A 63 9.78 -9.40 15.08
N GLU A 64 10.13 -10.31 15.98
CA GLU A 64 11.51 -10.56 16.42
C GLU A 64 12.45 -10.95 15.27
N VAL A 65 11.94 -11.64 14.24
CA VAL A 65 12.75 -12.03 13.07
C VAL A 65 13.13 -10.81 12.24
N LEU A 66 12.20 -9.87 12.03
CA LEU A 66 12.45 -8.65 11.26
C LEU A 66 13.32 -7.66 12.03
N VAL A 67 13.18 -7.60 13.36
CA VAL A 67 14.08 -6.85 14.26
C VAL A 67 15.51 -7.40 14.24
N ALA A 68 15.68 -8.70 14.00
CA ALA A 68 17.00 -9.32 13.94
C ALA A 68 17.74 -9.09 12.61
N VAL A 69 17.05 -8.70 11.52
CA VAL A 69 17.69 -8.48 10.20
C VAL A 69 18.85 -7.47 10.25
N PRO A 70 18.75 -6.29 10.89
CA PRO A 70 19.89 -5.37 11.04
C PRO A 70 20.99 -5.90 11.96
N LEU A 71 20.68 -6.81 12.90
CA LEU A 71 21.65 -7.43 13.81
C LEU A 71 22.45 -8.56 13.15
N PHE A 72 21.94 -9.16 12.08
CA PHE A 72 22.63 -10.20 11.30
C PHE A 72 23.49 -9.64 10.16
N VAL A 73 23.38 -8.33 9.85
CA VAL A 73 24.21 -7.64 8.86
C VAL A 73 25.26 -6.81 9.61
N PHE A 74 26.31 -7.49 10.10
CA PHE A 74 27.58 -6.89 10.50
C PHE A 74 28.70 -7.43 9.62
#